data_AF-A0A0E0LNI0-F1
#
_entry.id   AF-A0A0E0LNI0-F1
#
_cell.length_a   1.000
_cell.length_b   1.000
_cell.length_c   1.000
_cell.angle_alpha   90.00
_cell.angle_beta   90.00
_cell.angle_gamma   90.00
#
_symmetry.space_group_name_H-M   'P 1'
#
loop_
_entity.id
_entity.type
_entity.pdbx_description
1 polymer ?
#
loop_
_entity_poly.entity_id
_entity_poly.type
_entity_poly.pdbx_seq_one_letter_code
_entity_poly.pdbx_strand_id
1 'polypeptide(L)'
;MERYEVIKDIGSGNFGVAKLVRDVRTKELFAVKFIERGQKIDENVQREIMNHRSLRHPNIVRFKEVVLTPTHLAIVMEYAAGGELFERICSAGRFSEDEARFFFQQLISGVSYCHSMQICHRDLKLENTLLDGSIAPRLKICDFGYSKSSVLHSQPKSTVGTPAYIAPEVLARKEYDGKVADVWSCGVTLYVMLVGAYPFEDPDEPRNFRKTITRILSVQYMVPDYVRVSMECRHLLSRIFVANPEQRITIPEIKNHPWFLKNLPIEMTDEYQMSVQMNDINTPSQSLEEIMAIIQEARKPGDGSKFSGQIPGLGSMELDDIDTDDIDVEDSGDFVCAL
;
A
#
# COMPACT_ATOMS: atom_id res chain seq x y z
N MET A 1 20.86 -11.08 16.91
CA MET A 1 19.85 -11.61 15.98
C MET A 1 19.97 -13.13 15.92
N GLU A 2 19.63 -13.85 17.00
CA GLU A 2 19.73 -15.32 17.02
C GLU A 2 18.41 -16.00 16.60
N ARG A 3 17.28 -15.27 16.64
CA ARG A 3 15.94 -15.81 16.35
C ARG A 3 15.51 -15.69 14.89
N TYR A 4 15.98 -14.68 14.15
CA TYR A 4 15.57 -14.43 12.77
C TYR A 4 16.78 -14.50 11.85
N GLU A 5 16.73 -15.44 10.90
CA GLU A 5 17.70 -15.60 9.81
C GLU A 5 17.24 -14.76 8.61
N VAL A 6 18.07 -13.83 8.14
CA VAL A 6 17.77 -13.04 6.93
C VAL A 6 17.98 -13.92 5.70
N ILE A 7 16.97 -14.05 4.85
CA ILE A 7 17.03 -14.84 3.61
C ILE A 7 17.38 -13.96 2.42
N LYS A 8 16.60 -12.92 2.17
CA LYS A 8 16.79 -12.01 1.03
C LYS A 8 16.11 -10.67 1.28
N ASP A 9 16.52 -9.68 0.51
CA ASP A 9 15.81 -8.41 0.43
C ASP A 9 14.58 -8.58 -0.48
N ILE A 10 13.43 -8.04 -0.07
CA ILE A 10 12.13 -8.19 -0.76
C ILE A 10 11.46 -6.86 -1.13
N GLY A 11 12.03 -5.72 -0.72
CA GLY A 11 11.53 -4.41 -1.16
C GLY A 11 12.39 -3.27 -0.63
N SER A 12 12.29 -2.10 -1.25
CA SER A 12 13.01 -0.88 -0.83
C SER A 12 12.05 0.30 -0.81
N GLY A 13 12.00 1.05 0.29
CA GLY A 13 11.22 2.30 0.40
C GLY A 13 11.93 3.36 1.25
N ASN A 14 11.31 4.53 1.42
CA ASN A 14 11.91 5.70 2.10
C ASN A 14 12.39 5.46 3.53
N PHE A 15 11.87 4.43 4.20
CA PHE A 15 12.19 4.13 5.60
C PHE A 15 13.08 2.88 5.75
N GLY A 16 13.49 2.25 4.65
CA GLY A 16 14.41 1.11 4.66
C GLY A 16 14.04 0.00 3.68
N VAL A 17 14.88 -1.04 3.68
CA VAL A 17 14.71 -2.26 2.90
C VAL A 17 13.87 -3.26 3.69
N ALA A 18 12.79 -3.76 3.09
CA ALA A 18 12.03 -4.88 3.62
C ALA A 18 12.82 -6.16 3.35
N LYS A 19 13.01 -7.00 4.38
CA LYS A 19 13.74 -8.26 4.27
C LYS A 19 12.83 -9.44 4.56
N LEU A 20 12.95 -10.50 3.78
CA LEU A 20 12.41 -11.81 4.11
C LEU A 20 13.31 -12.44 5.16
N VAL A 21 12.72 -12.83 6.29
CA VAL A 21 13.40 -13.54 7.36
C VAL A 21 12.70 -14.86 7.64
N ARG A 22 13.45 -15.79 8.24
CA ARG A 22 12.94 -17.05 8.77
C ARG A 22 13.12 -17.06 10.28
N ASP A 23 12.06 -17.35 11.03
CA ASP A 23 12.20 -17.66 12.45
C ASP A 23 12.96 -18.98 12.58
N VAL A 24 14.13 -18.96 13.22
CA VAL A 24 15.04 -20.11 13.32
C VAL A 24 14.37 -21.28 14.04
N ARG A 25 13.45 -20.99 14.98
CA ARG A 25 12.74 -21.99 15.78
C ARG A 25 11.53 -22.56 15.03
N THR A 26 10.64 -21.69 14.52
CA THR A 26 9.39 -22.17 13.87
C THR A 26 9.56 -22.50 12.39
N LYS A 27 10.66 -22.07 11.78
CA LYS A 27 10.93 -22.11 10.33
C LYS A 27 9.93 -21.32 9.48
N GLU A 28 9.01 -20.59 10.10
CA GLU A 28 8.05 -19.72 9.42
C GLU A 28 8.75 -18.50 8.83
N LEU A 29 8.18 -18.02 7.72
CA LEU A 29 8.67 -16.87 6.98
C LEU A 29 7.94 -15.59 7.41
N PHE A 30 8.70 -14.50 7.56
CA PHE A 30 8.18 -13.18 7.90
C PHE A 30 8.81 -12.11 7.03
N ALA A 31 8.09 -11.02 6.83
CA ALA A 31 8.66 -9.79 6.31
C ALA A 31 9.10 -8.91 7.49
N VAL A 32 10.27 -8.30 7.39
CA VAL A 32 10.79 -7.36 8.39
C VAL A 32 11.09 -6.04 7.73
N LYS A 33 10.45 -4.98 8.22
CA LYS A 33 10.79 -3.60 7.87
C LYS A 33 11.70 -3.03 8.94
N PHE A 34 12.84 -2.49 8.54
CA PHE A 34 13.79 -1.85 9.45
C PHE A 34 13.65 -0.34 9.35
N ILE A 35 13.60 0.35 10.49
CA ILE A 35 13.65 1.81 10.57
C ILE A 35 14.84 2.17 11.44
N GLU A 36 15.73 3.04 10.97
CA GLU A 36 16.89 3.48 11.75
C GLU A 36 16.45 4.10 13.08
N ARG A 37 17.17 3.76 14.14
CA ARG A 37 16.96 4.34 15.47
C ARG A 37 17.25 5.84 15.48
N GLY A 38 16.62 6.57 16.39
CA GLY A 38 16.78 8.02 16.53
C GLY A 38 15.56 8.81 16.08
N GLN A 39 15.80 9.95 15.44
CA GLN A 39 14.76 10.95 15.10
C GLN A 39 13.69 10.45 14.11
N LYS A 40 13.98 9.39 13.35
CA LYS A 40 13.00 8.77 12.43
C LYS A 40 11.88 8.02 13.18
N ILE A 41 12.08 7.68 14.46
CA ILE A 41 11.08 7.02 15.31
C ILE A 41 10.22 8.08 16.00
N ASP A 42 9.31 8.67 15.23
CA ASP A 42 8.41 9.73 15.70
C ASP A 42 7.09 9.16 16.27
N GLU A 43 6.14 10.06 16.57
CA GLU A 43 4.79 9.66 17.00
C GLU A 43 3.97 9.01 15.89
N ASN A 44 4.27 9.27 14.62
CA ASN A 44 3.57 8.67 13.49
C ASN A 44 3.92 7.18 13.38
N VAL A 45 5.21 6.84 13.46
CA VAL A 45 5.67 5.44 13.49
C VAL A 45 5.02 4.67 14.65
N GLN A 46 4.97 5.29 15.84
CA GLN A 46 4.29 4.69 17.00
C GLN A 46 2.81 4.45 16.73
N ARG A 47 2.09 5.46 16.22
CA ARG A 47 0.66 5.36 15.89
C ARG A 47 0.39 4.27 14.86
N GLU A 48 1.26 4.11 13.87
CA GLU A 48 1.15 3.10 12.82
C GLU A 48 1.39 1.68 13.34
N ILE A 49 2.40 1.46 14.18
CA ILE A 49 2.62 0.16 14.85
C ILE A 49 1.37 -0.21 15.66
N MET A 50 0.82 0.76 16.38
CA MET A 50 -0.37 0.58 17.19
C MET A 50 -1.62 0.25 16.37
N ASN A 51 -1.82 0.96 15.26
CA ASN A 51 -2.91 0.69 14.32
C ASN A 51 -2.73 -0.68 13.65
N HIS A 52 -1.54 -1.00 13.16
CA HIS A 52 -1.26 -2.27 12.51
C HIS A 52 -1.46 -3.46 13.45
N ARG A 53 -1.05 -3.33 14.72
CA ARG A 53 -1.27 -4.35 15.75
C ARG A 53 -2.76 -4.62 16.02
N SER A 54 -3.60 -3.59 15.96
CA SER A 54 -5.04 -3.73 16.23
C SER A 54 -5.79 -4.41 15.09
N LEU A 55 -5.22 -4.40 13.88
CA LEU A 55 -5.86 -4.96 12.70
C LEU A 55 -5.68 -6.48 12.63
N ARG A 56 -6.82 -7.17 12.70
CA ARG A 56 -6.93 -8.63 12.64
C ARG A 56 -7.98 -9.01 11.62
N HIS A 57 -7.53 -9.19 10.39
CA HIS A 57 -8.39 -9.59 9.28
C HIS A 57 -7.62 -10.49 8.31
N PRO A 58 -8.22 -11.57 7.78
CA PRO A 58 -7.50 -12.50 6.92
C PRO A 58 -6.98 -11.85 5.62
N ASN A 59 -7.60 -10.77 5.16
CA ASN A 59 -7.17 -10.01 3.98
C ASN A 59 -6.28 -8.80 4.28
N ILE A 60 -5.72 -8.70 5.49
CA ILE A 60 -4.74 -7.67 5.86
C ILE A 60 -3.47 -8.39 6.34
N VAL A 61 -2.30 -7.88 5.95
CA VAL A 61 -1.02 -8.40 6.45
C VAL A 61 -0.97 -8.28 7.98
N ARG A 62 -0.83 -9.41 8.68
CA ARG A 62 -0.85 -9.44 10.15
C ARG A 62 0.44 -8.88 10.75
N PHE A 63 0.31 -7.96 11.71
CA PHE A 63 1.42 -7.58 12.59
C PHE A 63 1.81 -8.75 13.51
N LYS A 64 3.12 -9.01 13.66
CA LYS A 64 3.61 -10.03 14.59
C LYS A 64 4.24 -9.42 15.83
N GLU A 65 5.34 -8.69 15.67
CA GLU A 65 6.11 -8.14 16.78
C GLU A 65 7.02 -6.99 16.33
N VAL A 66 7.51 -6.20 17.29
CA VAL A 66 8.64 -5.30 17.09
C VAL A 66 9.87 -5.80 17.84
N VAL A 67 11.04 -5.63 17.24
CA VAL A 67 12.32 -6.06 17.80
C VAL A 67 13.29 -4.89 17.74
N LEU A 68 13.92 -4.57 18.87
CA LEU A 68 15.00 -3.60 18.89
C LEU A 68 16.31 -4.26 18.45
N THR A 69 17.04 -3.60 17.57
CA THR A 69 18.41 -3.96 17.20
C THR A 69 19.38 -2.84 17.57
N PRO A 70 20.70 -3.06 17.55
CA PRO A 70 21.66 -2.01 17.87
C PRO A 70 21.49 -0.73 17.02
N THR A 71 21.04 -0.86 15.77
CA THR A 71 20.95 0.25 14.80
C THR A 71 19.54 0.59 14.34
N HIS A 72 18.58 -0.34 14.42
CA HIS A 72 17.23 -0.19 13.86
C HIS A 72 16.12 -0.70 14.80
N LEU A 73 14.92 -0.14 14.65
CA LEU A 73 13.66 -0.78 15.03
C LEU A 73 13.22 -1.72 13.90
N ALA A 74 13.05 -3.01 14.20
CA ALA A 74 12.59 -4.01 13.25
C ALA A 74 11.11 -4.33 13.50
N ILE A 75 10.27 -4.13 12.49
CA ILE A 75 8.83 -4.42 12.52
C ILE A 75 8.61 -5.72 11.76
N VAL A 76 8.22 -6.78 12.49
CA VAL A 76 8.00 -8.14 11.95
C VAL A 76 6.53 -8.32 11.63
N MET A 77 6.24 -8.76 10.42
CA MET A 77 4.87 -8.95 9.91
C MET A 77 4.76 -10.20 9.03
N GLU A 78 3.52 -10.63 8.79
CA GLU A 78 3.19 -11.74 7.88
C GLU A 78 3.85 -11.55 6.51
N TYR A 79 4.43 -12.62 5.97
CA TYR A 79 4.96 -12.63 4.61
C TYR A 79 3.94 -13.20 3.63
N ALA A 80 3.56 -12.41 2.63
CA ALA A 80 2.70 -12.83 1.52
C ALA A 80 3.57 -13.35 0.37
N ALA A 81 3.69 -14.68 0.26
CA ALA A 81 4.63 -15.32 -0.66
C ALA A 81 4.18 -15.39 -2.14
N GLY A 82 2.92 -15.06 -2.43
CA GLY A 82 2.32 -15.14 -3.76
C GLY A 82 2.63 -13.96 -4.67
N GLY A 83 3.42 -12.99 -4.22
CA GLY A 83 3.79 -11.80 -4.98
C GLY A 83 2.69 -10.75 -5.03
N GLU A 84 2.80 -9.82 -5.97
CA GLU A 84 1.86 -8.73 -6.14
C GLU A 84 0.66 -9.17 -6.99
N LEU A 85 -0.54 -8.67 -6.64
CA LEU A 85 -1.74 -8.89 -7.46
C LEU A 85 -1.54 -8.36 -8.89
N PHE A 86 -0.87 -7.22 -9.03
CA PHE A 86 -0.60 -6.59 -10.32
C PHE A 86 0.25 -7.49 -11.24
N GLU A 87 1.32 -8.09 -10.73
CA GLU A 87 2.15 -9.04 -11.49
C GLU A 87 1.34 -10.24 -11.99
N ARG A 88 0.40 -10.73 -11.17
CA ARG A 88 -0.51 -11.81 -11.57
C ARG A 88 -1.45 -11.37 -12.70
N ILE A 89 -1.99 -10.15 -12.63
CA ILE A 89 -2.82 -9.59 -13.70
C ILE A 89 -2.01 -9.47 -14.99
N CYS A 90 -0.81 -8.87 -14.94
CA CYS A 90 0.07 -8.73 -16.10
C CYS A 90 0.42 -10.09 -16.72
N SER A 91 0.72 -11.09 -15.90
CA SER A 91 1.03 -12.45 -16.36
C SER A 91 -0.16 -13.14 -17.04
N ALA A 92 -1.38 -12.88 -16.56
CA ALA A 92 -2.62 -13.37 -17.16
C ALA A 92 -3.12 -12.48 -18.33
N GLY A 93 -2.54 -11.29 -18.52
CA GLY A 93 -3.07 -10.20 -19.33
C GLY A 93 -4.27 -9.52 -18.67
N ARG A 94 -5.32 -10.28 -18.34
CA ARG A 94 -6.49 -9.85 -17.58
C ARG A 94 -7.18 -11.06 -16.95
N PHE A 95 -7.97 -10.84 -15.90
CA PHE A 95 -8.77 -11.89 -15.28
C PHE A 95 -10.12 -12.09 -15.96
N SER A 96 -10.69 -13.26 -15.74
CA SER A 96 -12.12 -13.48 -15.95
C SER A 96 -12.93 -12.65 -14.95
N GLU A 97 -14.19 -12.37 -15.26
CA GLU A 97 -15.07 -11.65 -14.34
C GLU A 97 -15.24 -12.40 -13.01
N ASP A 98 -15.22 -13.73 -13.03
CA ASP A 98 -15.34 -14.56 -11.83
C ASP A 98 -14.09 -14.49 -10.95
N GLU A 99 -12.89 -14.53 -11.54
CA GLU A 99 -11.63 -14.35 -10.80
C GLU A 99 -11.49 -12.92 -10.27
N ALA A 100 -11.84 -11.91 -11.08
CA ALA A 100 -11.87 -10.52 -10.62
C ALA A 100 -12.84 -10.32 -9.46
N ARG A 101 -14.02 -10.97 -9.49
CA ARG A 101 -14.98 -10.94 -8.37
C ARG A 101 -14.41 -11.59 -7.11
N PHE A 102 -13.76 -12.74 -7.24
CA PHE A 102 -13.16 -13.44 -6.11
C PHE A 102 -12.14 -12.57 -5.36
N PHE A 103 -11.27 -11.85 -6.08
CA PHE A 103 -10.33 -10.92 -5.45
C PHE A 103 -11.02 -9.64 -4.97
N PHE A 104 -12.00 -9.12 -5.71
CA PHE A 104 -12.74 -7.92 -5.31
C PHE A 104 -13.55 -8.12 -4.02
N GLN A 105 -14.14 -9.29 -3.82
CA GLN A 105 -14.83 -9.65 -2.57
C GLN A 105 -13.88 -9.58 -1.37
N GLN A 106 -12.67 -10.11 -1.52
CA GLN A 106 -11.62 -10.06 -0.50
C GLN A 106 -11.13 -8.64 -0.23
N LEU A 107 -10.94 -7.86 -1.30
CA LEU A 107 -10.53 -6.46 -1.21
C LEU A 107 -11.56 -5.66 -0.40
N ILE A 108 -12.83 -5.70 -0.80
CA ILE A 108 -13.92 -4.99 -0.12
C ILE A 108 -14.07 -5.45 1.32
N SER A 109 -13.91 -6.75 1.60
CA SER A 109 -13.91 -7.29 2.97
C SER A 109 -12.81 -6.64 3.82
N GLY A 110 -11.57 -6.63 3.34
CA GLY A 110 -10.44 -5.98 4.03
C GLY A 110 -10.62 -4.47 4.22
N VAL A 111 -11.08 -3.75 3.18
CA VAL A 111 -11.32 -2.30 3.24
C VAL A 111 -12.46 -1.95 4.20
N SER A 112 -13.56 -2.73 4.17
CA SER A 112 -14.68 -2.59 5.09
C SER A 112 -14.23 -2.72 6.54
N TYR A 113 -13.35 -3.69 6.83
CA TYR A 113 -12.80 -3.89 8.16
C TYR A 113 -11.92 -2.70 8.60
N CYS A 114 -11.01 -2.22 7.75
CA CYS A 114 -10.23 -1.00 8.02
C CYS A 114 -11.13 0.20 8.36
N HIS A 115 -12.19 0.40 7.57
CA HIS A 115 -13.16 1.49 7.78
C HIS A 115 -13.89 1.38 9.11
N SER A 116 -14.23 0.17 9.57
CA SER A 116 -14.85 -0.06 10.88
C SER A 116 -13.91 0.25 12.05
N MET A 117 -12.61 0.07 11.87
CA MET A 117 -11.57 0.42 12.83
C MET A 117 -11.21 1.91 12.81
N GLN A 118 -12.00 2.74 12.10
CA GLN A 118 -11.76 4.17 11.84
C GLN A 118 -10.41 4.47 11.16
N ILE A 119 -9.83 3.46 10.53
CA ILE A 119 -8.63 3.59 9.71
C ILE A 119 -9.12 3.80 8.28
N CYS A 120 -9.20 5.07 7.87
CA CYS A 120 -9.26 5.39 6.44
C CYS A 120 -7.85 5.26 5.89
N HIS A 121 -7.67 4.44 4.87
CA HIS A 121 -6.33 4.05 4.45
C HIS A 121 -5.61 5.25 3.79
N ARG A 122 -6.37 6.22 3.26
CA ARG A 122 -5.90 7.51 2.66
C ARG A 122 -4.82 7.37 1.58
N ASP A 123 -4.51 6.13 1.24
CA ASP A 123 -3.42 5.71 0.36
C ASP A 123 -3.60 4.21 0.09
N LEU A 124 -4.84 3.75 -0.15
CA LEU A 124 -5.09 2.43 -0.76
C LEU A 124 -4.51 2.50 -2.18
N LYS A 125 -3.18 2.49 -2.26
CA LYS A 125 -2.43 2.18 -3.45
C LYS A 125 -2.54 0.69 -3.56
N LEU A 126 -3.41 0.25 -4.44
CA LEU A 126 -3.62 -1.18 -4.65
C LEU A 126 -2.43 -1.84 -5.36
N GLU A 127 -1.41 -1.03 -5.72
CA GLU A 127 -0.01 -1.44 -5.88
C GLU A 127 0.51 -2.26 -4.67
N ASN A 128 0.04 -1.95 -3.45
CA ASN A 128 0.39 -2.65 -2.22
C ASN A 128 -0.58 -3.79 -1.86
N THR A 129 -1.17 -4.43 -2.89
CA THR A 129 -2.00 -5.62 -2.73
C THR A 129 -1.19 -6.87 -3.05
N LEU A 130 -0.93 -7.67 -2.03
CA LEU A 130 -0.17 -8.90 -2.16
C LEU A 130 -1.09 -10.12 -2.21
N LEU A 131 -0.52 -11.25 -2.61
CA LEU A 131 -1.16 -12.56 -2.57
C LEU A 131 -0.40 -13.46 -1.61
N ASP A 132 -1.11 -14.30 -0.86
CA ASP A 132 -0.46 -15.39 -0.13
C ASP A 132 -0.01 -16.51 -1.08
N GLY A 133 0.82 -17.43 -0.56
CA GLY A 133 1.36 -18.54 -1.35
C GLY A 133 0.42 -19.73 -1.50
N SER A 134 -0.88 -19.58 -1.22
CA SER A 134 -1.83 -20.69 -1.25
C SER A 134 -2.29 -21.01 -2.68
N ILE A 135 -2.84 -22.21 -2.87
CA ILE A 135 -3.35 -22.67 -4.19
C ILE A 135 -4.51 -21.78 -4.67
N ALA A 136 -5.35 -21.33 -3.73
CA ALA A 136 -6.43 -20.37 -3.96
C ALA A 136 -6.04 -19.05 -3.28
N PRO A 137 -5.29 -18.17 -3.97
CA PRO A 137 -4.55 -17.10 -3.32
C PRO A 137 -5.46 -16.17 -2.54
N ARG A 138 -5.10 -15.90 -1.29
CA ARG A 138 -5.77 -14.87 -0.49
C ARG A 138 -5.11 -13.53 -0.74
N LEU A 139 -5.95 -12.53 -0.96
CA LEU A 139 -5.54 -11.14 -1.08
C LEU A 139 -5.08 -10.63 0.29
N LYS A 140 -3.94 -9.94 0.33
CA LYS A 140 -3.33 -9.36 1.52
C LYS A 140 -3.06 -7.88 1.27
N ILE A 141 -3.88 -7.02 1.88
CA ILE A 141 -3.66 -5.57 1.88
C ILE A 141 -2.45 -5.26 2.76
N CYS A 142 -1.47 -4.55 2.21
CA CYS A 142 -0.20 -4.28 2.85
C CYS A 142 0.14 -2.78 2.83
N ASP A 143 -0.49 -1.93 3.65
CA ASP A 143 0.09 -0.61 3.91
C ASP A 143 -0.43 0.05 5.20
N PHE A 144 0.44 0.20 6.18
CA PHE A 144 0.24 1.11 7.31
C PHE A 144 1.43 2.05 7.41
N GLY A 145 1.55 2.96 6.44
CA GLY A 145 1.91 4.35 6.71
C GLY A 145 3.35 4.66 7.12
N TYR A 146 4.24 3.70 7.37
CA TYR A 146 5.64 3.96 7.77
C TYR A 146 6.48 4.57 6.64
N SER A 147 5.85 5.25 5.69
CA SER A 147 6.49 6.08 4.69
C SER A 147 5.68 7.31 4.30
N LYS A 148 5.53 8.29 5.19
CA LYS A 148 5.18 9.66 4.76
C LYS A 148 6.08 10.72 5.39
N SER A 149 7.17 11.00 4.69
CA SER A 149 7.55 12.40 4.47
C SER A 149 6.97 12.80 3.12
N SER A 150 6.26 13.93 3.13
CA SER A 150 5.84 14.77 2.00
C SER A 150 5.99 14.21 0.58
N VAL A 151 4.87 14.19 -0.15
CA VAL A 151 4.75 14.68 -1.54
C VAL A 151 6.03 14.53 -2.37
N LEU A 152 6.02 13.53 -3.26
CA LEU A 152 7.01 13.25 -4.32
C LEU A 152 8.31 12.61 -3.82
N HIS A 153 8.83 11.66 -4.62
CA HIS A 153 10.14 11.00 -4.54
C HIS A 153 10.21 9.65 -3.79
N SER A 154 9.52 8.64 -4.34
CA SER A 154 10.08 7.28 -4.37
C SER A 154 10.95 7.14 -5.63
N GLN A 155 12.21 6.70 -5.47
CA GLN A 155 13.15 6.49 -6.57
C GLN A 155 12.64 5.48 -7.63
N PRO A 156 13.09 5.61 -8.89
CA PRO A 156 12.42 5.05 -10.07
C PRO A 156 12.72 3.56 -10.25
N LYS A 157 11.96 2.70 -9.57
CA LYS A 157 11.73 1.31 -10.00
C LYS A 157 10.24 0.93 -10.02
N SER A 158 9.41 1.72 -9.38
CA SER A 158 8.00 1.90 -9.73
C SER A 158 7.78 3.40 -9.94
N THR A 159 7.13 3.76 -11.04
CA THR A 159 6.69 5.13 -11.32
C THR A 159 5.96 5.68 -10.10
N VAL A 160 6.23 6.94 -9.76
CA VAL A 160 5.41 7.79 -8.87
C VAL A 160 3.94 7.38 -9.04
N GLY A 161 3.33 6.87 -7.95
CA GLY A 161 2.13 6.01 -7.99
C GLY A 161 1.10 6.37 -9.06
N THR A 162 0.55 5.35 -9.71
CA THR A 162 -0.32 5.57 -10.87
C THR A 162 -1.47 6.52 -10.52
N PRO A 163 -1.57 7.71 -11.17
CA PRO A 163 -2.54 8.74 -10.82
C PRO A 163 -3.99 8.25 -10.93
N ALA A 164 -4.25 7.16 -11.67
CA ALA A 164 -5.57 6.57 -11.81
C ALA A 164 -6.23 6.20 -10.47
N TYR A 165 -5.44 5.84 -9.46
CA TYR A 165 -5.94 5.54 -8.10
C TYR A 165 -6.41 6.78 -7.33
N ILE A 166 -6.05 7.98 -7.78
CA ILE A 166 -6.38 9.23 -7.10
C ILE A 166 -7.80 9.65 -7.52
N ALA A 167 -8.71 9.68 -6.55
CA ALA A 167 -10.09 10.12 -6.79
C ALA A 167 -10.14 11.62 -7.16
N PRO A 168 -11.14 12.08 -7.95
CA PRO A 168 -11.25 13.47 -8.40
C PRO A 168 -11.22 14.49 -7.25
N GLU A 169 -11.89 14.20 -6.14
CA GLU A 169 -11.95 15.08 -4.97
C GLU A 169 -10.61 15.22 -4.24
N VAL A 170 -9.72 14.23 -4.35
CA VAL A 170 -8.37 14.27 -3.76
C VAL A 170 -7.47 15.22 -4.56
N LEU A 171 -7.70 15.34 -5.88
CA LEU A 171 -7.02 16.30 -6.75
C LEU A 171 -7.56 17.72 -6.56
N ALA A 172 -8.87 17.85 -6.29
CA ALA A 172 -9.56 19.14 -6.33
C ALA A 172 -9.71 19.83 -4.96
N ARG A 173 -9.73 19.09 -3.85
CA ARG A 173 -10.07 19.64 -2.51
C ARG A 173 -8.90 19.54 -1.53
N LYS A 174 -8.84 20.50 -0.60
CA LYS A 174 -7.93 20.43 0.56
C LYS A 174 -8.39 19.41 1.60
N GLU A 175 -9.70 19.17 1.71
CA GLU A 175 -10.30 18.19 2.63
C GLU A 175 -11.29 17.27 1.87
N TYR A 176 -11.25 15.98 2.19
CA TYR A 176 -12.08 14.95 1.57
C TYR A 176 -12.34 13.78 2.54
N ASP A 177 -13.39 13.00 2.28
CA ASP A 177 -13.64 11.76 3.02
C ASP A 177 -12.77 10.62 2.45
N GLY A 178 -11.77 10.20 3.21
CA GLY A 178 -10.86 9.12 2.83
C GLY A 178 -11.56 7.79 2.56
N LYS A 179 -12.69 7.49 3.23
CA LYS A 179 -13.44 6.23 3.00
C LYS A 179 -14.08 6.22 1.61
N VAL A 180 -14.56 7.37 1.14
CA VAL A 180 -15.17 7.51 -0.19
C VAL A 180 -14.09 7.50 -1.29
N ALA A 181 -12.92 8.06 -1.02
CA ALA A 181 -11.76 7.95 -1.90
C ALA A 181 -11.27 6.49 -2.03
N ASP A 182 -11.24 5.72 -0.93
CA ASP A 182 -10.87 4.30 -0.96
C ASP A 182 -11.78 3.47 -1.88
N VAL A 183 -13.08 3.83 -2.00
CA VAL A 183 -14.00 3.17 -2.94
C VAL A 183 -13.59 3.39 -4.40
N TRP A 184 -13.13 4.60 -4.74
CA TRP A 184 -12.60 4.88 -6.08
C TRP A 184 -11.41 3.96 -6.39
N SER A 185 -10.45 3.88 -5.46
CA SER A 185 -9.29 2.99 -5.61
C SER A 185 -9.72 1.55 -5.83
N CYS A 186 -10.69 1.03 -5.05
CA CYS A 186 -11.23 -0.31 -5.25
C CYS A 186 -11.77 -0.50 -6.68
N GLY A 187 -12.49 0.50 -7.22
CA GLY A 187 -12.97 0.50 -8.61
C GLY A 187 -11.85 0.43 -9.63
N VAL A 188 -10.75 1.17 -9.41
CA VAL A 188 -9.57 1.12 -10.27
C VAL A 188 -8.98 -0.29 -10.30
N THR A 189 -8.82 -0.96 -9.15
CA THR A 189 -8.34 -2.34 -9.12
C THR A 189 -9.28 -3.32 -9.77
N LEU A 190 -10.60 -3.17 -9.58
CA LEU A 190 -11.58 -3.97 -10.31
C LEU A 190 -11.42 -3.81 -11.82
N TYR A 191 -11.29 -2.57 -12.28
CA TYR A 191 -11.10 -2.29 -13.70
C TYR A 191 -9.80 -2.91 -14.23
N VAL A 192 -8.68 -2.74 -13.53
CA VAL A 192 -7.38 -3.31 -13.92
C VAL A 192 -7.44 -4.84 -13.96
N MET A 193 -8.10 -5.49 -13.00
CA MET A 193 -8.31 -6.94 -13.04
C MET A 193 -9.10 -7.37 -14.29
N LEU A 194 -10.14 -6.63 -14.68
CA LEU A 194 -11.01 -6.98 -15.80
C LEU A 194 -10.38 -6.68 -17.17
N VAL A 195 -9.64 -5.57 -17.27
CA VAL A 195 -9.16 -5.01 -18.55
C VAL A 195 -7.68 -5.25 -18.78
N GLY A 196 -6.87 -5.37 -17.72
CA GLY A 196 -5.41 -5.46 -17.81
C GLY A 196 -4.70 -4.12 -18.00
N ALA A 197 -5.44 -3.01 -17.94
CA ALA A 197 -4.93 -1.65 -18.09
C ALA A 197 -5.67 -0.69 -17.16
N TYR A 198 -5.12 0.49 -16.93
CA TYR A 198 -5.74 1.51 -16.07
C TYR A 198 -6.91 2.22 -16.76
N PRO A 199 -7.98 2.59 -16.02
CA PRO A 199 -9.22 3.14 -16.61
C PRO A 199 -9.07 4.53 -17.24
N PHE A 200 -8.16 5.36 -16.72
CA PHE A 200 -8.04 6.77 -17.12
C PHE A 200 -6.73 7.06 -17.84
N GLU A 201 -5.83 6.08 -17.97
CA GLU A 201 -4.61 6.25 -18.76
C GLU A 201 -4.92 6.21 -20.25
N ASP A 202 -4.10 6.92 -21.01
CA ASP A 202 -4.15 6.85 -22.45
C ASP A 202 -3.32 5.67 -22.95
N PRO A 203 -3.90 4.72 -23.72
CA PRO A 203 -3.15 3.60 -24.27
C PRO A 203 -1.98 4.03 -25.17
N ASP A 204 -2.11 5.17 -25.87
CA ASP A 204 -1.10 5.68 -26.77
C ASP A 204 -0.07 6.57 -26.03
N GLU A 205 -0.47 7.16 -24.90
CA GLU A 205 0.36 8.05 -24.09
C GLU A 205 0.28 7.74 -22.58
N PRO A 206 0.69 6.54 -22.13
CA PRO A 206 0.48 6.09 -20.74
C PRO A 206 1.24 6.93 -19.70
N ARG A 207 2.31 7.62 -20.12
CA ARG A 207 3.13 8.50 -19.25
C ARG A 207 2.63 9.95 -19.22
N ASN A 208 1.55 10.28 -19.93
CA ASN A 208 1.00 11.63 -19.96
C ASN A 208 0.07 11.87 -18.75
N PHE A 209 0.68 12.16 -17.59
CA PHE A 209 -0.03 12.40 -16.34
C PHE A 209 -1.12 13.49 -16.45
N ARG A 210 -0.89 14.55 -17.23
CA ARG A 210 -1.86 15.63 -17.43
C ARG A 210 -3.13 15.15 -18.13
N LYS A 211 -2.97 14.29 -19.13
CA LYS A 211 -4.09 13.67 -19.86
C LYS A 211 -4.86 12.71 -18.95
N THR A 212 -4.16 11.90 -18.17
CA THR A 212 -4.77 11.01 -17.17
C THR A 212 -5.58 11.79 -16.13
N ILE A 213 -5.03 12.87 -15.57
CA ILE A 213 -5.75 13.74 -14.62
C ILE A 213 -7.01 14.35 -15.26
N THR A 214 -6.91 14.81 -16.50
CA THR A 214 -8.07 15.36 -17.23
C THR A 214 -9.19 14.32 -17.36
N ARG A 215 -8.83 13.08 -17.70
CA ARG A 215 -9.77 11.95 -17.78
C ARG A 215 -10.36 11.57 -16.44
N ILE A 216 -9.59 11.63 -15.36
CA ILE A 216 -10.09 11.39 -13.99
C ILE A 216 -11.15 12.43 -13.63
N LEU A 217 -10.85 13.72 -13.83
CA LEU A 217 -11.75 14.82 -13.48
C LEU A 217 -13.06 14.81 -14.30
N SER A 218 -13.01 14.37 -15.55
CA SER A 218 -14.19 14.18 -16.41
C SER A 218 -14.81 12.78 -16.33
N VAL A 219 -14.23 11.88 -15.54
CA VAL A 219 -14.62 10.46 -15.41
C VAL A 219 -14.70 9.74 -16.76
N GLN A 220 -13.73 10.00 -17.61
CA GLN A 220 -13.64 9.41 -18.94
C GLN A 220 -12.87 8.08 -18.90
N TYR A 221 -13.61 6.99 -18.77
CA TYR A 221 -13.12 5.62 -18.92
C TYR A 221 -14.01 4.82 -19.86
N MET A 222 -13.50 3.72 -20.41
CA MET A 222 -14.28 2.84 -21.29
C MET A 222 -13.76 1.41 -21.21
N VAL A 223 -14.64 0.46 -20.87
CA VAL A 223 -14.32 -0.97 -20.98
C VAL A 223 -14.29 -1.35 -22.46
N PRO A 224 -13.16 -1.83 -23.00
CA PRO A 224 -13.04 -2.17 -24.42
C PRO A 224 -14.03 -3.25 -24.88
N ASP A 225 -14.49 -3.19 -26.13
CA ASP A 225 -15.52 -4.11 -26.67
C ASP A 225 -15.10 -5.59 -26.64
N TYR A 226 -13.80 -5.87 -26.75
CA TYR A 226 -13.28 -7.23 -26.66
C TYR A 226 -13.34 -7.80 -25.22
N VAL A 227 -13.50 -6.93 -24.21
CA VAL A 227 -13.66 -7.33 -22.80
C VAL A 227 -15.15 -7.52 -22.51
N ARG A 228 -15.57 -8.78 -22.51
CA ARG A 228 -16.95 -9.15 -22.15
C ARG A 228 -17.12 -9.13 -20.63
N VAL A 229 -17.91 -8.18 -20.15
CA VAL A 229 -18.34 -8.07 -18.75
C VAL A 229 -19.86 -7.93 -18.69
N SER A 230 -20.46 -8.49 -17.64
CA SER A 230 -21.90 -8.47 -17.37
C SER A 230 -22.44 -7.04 -17.19
N MET A 231 -23.76 -6.90 -17.36
CA MET A 231 -24.42 -5.61 -17.13
C MET A 231 -24.29 -5.18 -15.67
N GLU A 232 -24.34 -6.13 -14.73
CA GLU A 232 -24.16 -5.90 -13.31
C GLU A 232 -22.74 -5.42 -13.01
N CYS A 233 -21.72 -5.97 -13.67
CA CYS A 233 -20.34 -5.49 -13.52
C CYS A 233 -20.18 -4.05 -14.01
N ARG A 234 -20.74 -3.72 -15.18
CA ARG A 234 -20.71 -2.36 -15.74
C ARG A 234 -21.48 -1.38 -14.86
N HIS A 235 -22.63 -1.81 -14.32
CA HIS A 235 -23.41 -1.02 -13.38
C HIS A 235 -22.61 -0.72 -12.11
N LEU A 236 -21.93 -1.72 -11.53
CA LEU A 236 -21.07 -1.51 -10.37
C LEU A 236 -19.96 -0.48 -10.65
N LEU A 237 -19.22 -0.63 -11.75
CA LEU A 237 -18.18 0.32 -12.15
C LEU A 237 -18.74 1.74 -12.35
N SER A 238 -19.92 1.89 -12.98
CA SER A 238 -20.56 3.20 -13.16
C SER A 238 -21.01 3.86 -11.86
N ARG A 239 -21.28 3.05 -10.81
CA ARG A 239 -21.65 3.53 -9.48
C ARG A 239 -20.42 3.88 -8.63
N ILE A 240 -19.26 3.30 -8.93
CA ILE A 240 -17.96 3.62 -8.29
C ILE A 240 -17.31 4.84 -8.94
N PHE A 241 -17.19 4.86 -10.27
CA PHE A 241 -16.60 5.96 -11.01
C PHE A 241 -17.62 7.08 -11.18
N VAL A 242 -17.80 7.82 -10.08
CA VAL A 242 -18.65 9.01 -9.96
C VAL A 242 -17.80 10.14 -9.39
N ALA A 243 -17.76 11.29 -10.09
CA ALA A 243 -16.96 12.44 -9.70
C ALA A 243 -17.43 13.06 -8.38
N ASN A 244 -18.74 13.16 -8.18
CA ASN A 244 -19.28 13.66 -6.92
C ASN A 244 -19.18 12.57 -5.83
N PRO A 245 -18.34 12.75 -4.79
CA PRO A 245 -18.18 11.75 -3.74
C PRO A 245 -19.48 11.46 -2.98
N GLU A 246 -20.40 12.42 -2.86
CA GLU A 246 -21.69 12.23 -2.17
C GLU A 246 -22.66 11.32 -2.92
N GLN A 247 -22.43 11.10 -4.22
CA GLN A 247 -23.24 10.22 -5.08
C GLN A 247 -22.53 8.90 -5.39
N ARG A 248 -21.27 8.76 -4.98
CA ARG A 248 -20.49 7.54 -5.16
C ARG A 248 -21.04 6.45 -4.27
N ILE A 249 -21.15 5.24 -4.81
CA ILE A 249 -21.57 4.06 -4.04
C ILE A 249 -20.66 3.84 -2.83
N THR A 250 -21.25 3.42 -1.73
CA THR A 250 -20.55 3.15 -0.47
C THR A 250 -20.17 1.66 -0.35
N ILE A 251 -19.23 1.33 0.54
CA ILE A 251 -18.86 -0.07 0.83
C ILE A 251 -20.08 -0.94 1.22
N PRO A 252 -20.99 -0.50 2.11
CA PRO A 252 -22.21 -1.26 2.41
C PRO A 252 -23.09 -1.52 1.18
N GLU A 253 -23.24 -0.52 0.29
CA GLU A 253 -24.01 -0.69 -0.94
C GLU A 253 -23.31 -1.64 -1.92
N ILE A 254 -21.98 -1.61 -2.03
CA ILE A 254 -21.20 -2.57 -2.82
C ILE A 254 -21.44 -4.00 -2.32
N LYS A 255 -21.42 -4.22 -1.00
CA LYS A 255 -21.63 -5.55 -0.40
C LYS A 255 -23.04 -6.10 -0.66
N ASN A 256 -24.01 -5.23 -0.90
CA ASN A 256 -25.38 -5.59 -1.28
C ASN A 256 -25.61 -5.60 -2.80
N HIS A 257 -24.60 -5.29 -3.61
CA HIS A 257 -24.73 -5.22 -5.05
C HIS A 257 -24.86 -6.62 -5.66
N PRO A 258 -25.77 -6.88 -6.64
CA PRO A 258 -25.96 -8.22 -7.22
C PRO A 258 -24.69 -8.84 -7.79
N TRP A 259 -23.84 -8.03 -8.42
CA TRP A 259 -22.54 -8.48 -8.92
C TRP A 259 -21.63 -9.00 -7.80
N PHE A 260 -21.65 -8.36 -6.63
CA PHE A 260 -20.81 -8.72 -5.49
C PHE A 260 -21.32 -9.98 -4.80
N LEU A 261 -22.65 -10.11 -4.65
CA LEU A 261 -23.29 -11.23 -3.97
C LEU A 261 -23.18 -12.56 -4.74
N LYS A 262 -22.96 -12.49 -6.06
CA LYS A 262 -22.81 -13.69 -6.89
C LYS A 262 -21.60 -14.51 -6.44
N ASN A 263 -21.83 -15.78 -6.13
CA ASN A 263 -20.80 -16.74 -5.68
C ASN A 263 -20.01 -16.26 -4.45
N LEU A 264 -20.59 -15.41 -3.58
CA LEU A 264 -19.91 -14.93 -2.38
C LEU A 264 -19.59 -16.12 -1.45
N PRO A 265 -18.31 -16.39 -1.15
CA PRO A 265 -17.96 -17.47 -0.23
C PRO A 265 -18.50 -17.21 1.17
N ILE A 266 -18.99 -18.25 1.83
CA ILE A 266 -19.51 -18.16 3.22
C ILE A 266 -18.44 -17.56 4.15
N GLU A 267 -17.16 -17.88 3.92
CA GLU A 267 -16.05 -17.33 4.69
C GLU A 267 -15.93 -15.80 4.61
N MET A 268 -16.49 -15.17 3.58
CA MET A 268 -16.44 -13.72 3.36
C MET A 268 -17.70 -12.99 3.85
N THR A 269 -18.66 -13.69 4.46
CA THR A 269 -19.82 -13.05 5.08
C THR A 269 -19.44 -12.41 6.41
N ASP A 270 -20.13 -11.32 6.75
CA ASP A 270 -19.89 -10.61 8.01
C ASP A 270 -20.11 -11.50 9.23
N GLU A 271 -21.11 -12.38 9.15
CA GLU A 271 -21.44 -13.36 10.19
C GLU A 271 -20.27 -14.32 10.46
N TYR A 272 -19.66 -14.87 9.41
CA TYR A 272 -18.53 -15.77 9.55
C TYR A 272 -17.29 -15.04 10.07
N GLN A 273 -16.97 -13.87 9.49
CA GLN A 273 -15.82 -13.07 9.93
C GLN A 273 -15.92 -12.67 11.41
N MET A 274 -17.12 -12.30 11.88
CA MET A 274 -17.37 -11.95 13.28
C MET A 274 -17.21 -13.18 14.20
N SER A 275 -17.61 -14.37 13.75
CA SER A 275 -17.39 -15.62 14.49
C SER A 275 -15.90 -15.99 14.62
N VAL A 276 -15.11 -15.79 13.56
CA VAL A 276 -13.67 -16.06 13.56
C VAL A 276 -12.94 -15.08 14.47
N GLN A 277 -13.32 -13.79 14.46
CA GLN A 277 -12.73 -12.79 15.35
C GLN A 277 -12.99 -13.09 16.83
N MET A 278 -14.16 -13.61 17.18
CA MET A 278 -14.45 -14.02 18.57
C MET A 278 -13.65 -15.26 19.00
N ASN A 279 -13.30 -16.13 18.06
CA ASN A 279 -12.57 -17.37 18.31
C ASN A 279 -11.04 -17.24 18.22
N ASP A 280 -10.49 -16.16 17.64
CA ASP A 280 -9.04 -15.91 17.59
C ASP A 280 -8.52 -15.46 18.98
N ILE A 281 -8.53 -16.41 19.93
CA ILE A 281 -7.93 -16.32 21.28
C ILE A 281 -6.39 -16.37 21.21
N ASN A 282 -5.78 -16.02 20.06
CA ASN A 282 -4.36 -15.74 20.03
C ASN A 282 -4.09 -14.39 20.70
N THR A 283 -3.67 -14.48 21.96
CA THR A 283 -2.96 -13.42 22.66
C THR A 283 -1.85 -12.90 21.75
N PRO A 284 -1.81 -11.58 21.46
CA PRO A 284 -0.70 -11.03 20.68
C PRO A 284 0.62 -11.42 21.33
N SER A 285 1.61 -11.81 20.53
CA SER A 285 2.90 -12.31 21.03
C SER A 285 3.68 -11.30 21.87
N GLN A 286 3.30 -10.03 21.82
CA GLN A 286 3.84 -8.96 22.65
C GLN A 286 2.71 -8.14 23.30
N SER A 287 2.92 -7.82 24.58
CA SER A 287 2.07 -6.89 25.33
C SER A 287 2.18 -5.47 24.76
N LEU A 288 1.22 -4.62 25.10
CA LEU A 288 1.25 -3.23 24.66
C LEU A 288 2.42 -2.48 25.31
N GLU A 289 2.66 -2.78 26.58
CA GLU A 289 3.72 -2.22 27.40
C GLU A 289 5.10 -2.54 26.82
N GLU A 290 5.33 -3.79 26.39
CA GLU A 290 6.57 -4.21 25.73
C GLU A 290 6.83 -3.44 24.44
N ILE A 291 5.81 -3.33 23.57
CA ILE A 291 5.94 -2.63 22.28
C ILE A 291 6.29 -1.17 22.52
N MET A 292 5.61 -0.52 23.46
CA MET A 292 5.86 0.88 23.81
C MET A 292 7.28 1.08 24.39
N ALA A 293 7.75 0.17 25.25
CA ALA A 293 9.10 0.20 25.78
C ALA A 293 10.15 0.09 24.66
N ILE A 294 9.95 -0.82 23.71
CA ILE A 294 10.83 -1.01 22.55
C ILE A 294 10.86 0.23 21.66
N ILE A 295 9.71 0.82 21.36
CA ILE A 295 9.62 2.05 20.56
C ILE A 295 10.33 3.20 21.26
N GLN A 296 10.10 3.39 22.56
CA GLN A 296 10.73 4.45 23.33
C GLN A 296 12.25 4.31 23.39
N GLU A 297 12.76 3.08 23.49
CA GLU A 297 14.20 2.81 23.42
C GLU A 297 14.76 3.03 22.00
N ALA A 298 13.99 2.72 20.95
CA ALA A 298 14.38 2.97 19.57
C ALA A 298 14.51 4.45 19.19
N ARG A 299 13.89 5.37 19.96
CA ARG A 299 14.08 6.82 19.81
C ARG A 299 15.48 7.29 20.14
N LYS A 300 16.25 6.52 20.93
CA LYS A 300 17.66 6.80 21.18
C LYS A 300 18.48 6.34 19.97
N PRO A 301 19.43 7.15 19.47
CA PRO A 301 20.28 6.77 18.33
C PRO A 301 21.05 5.48 18.65
N GLY A 302 21.23 4.65 17.62
CA GLY A 302 21.94 3.38 17.75
C GLY A 302 23.45 3.55 17.96
N ASP A 303 24.12 2.51 18.43
CA ASP A 303 25.56 2.54 18.73
C ASP A 303 26.45 2.86 17.51
N GLY A 304 25.92 2.72 16.28
CA GLY A 304 26.60 3.08 15.04
C GLY A 304 26.63 4.58 14.73
N SER A 305 25.84 5.42 15.42
CA SER A 305 25.75 6.87 15.16
C SER A 305 26.88 7.68 15.81
N LYS A 306 27.81 7.05 16.54
CA LYS A 306 28.93 7.73 17.21
C LYS A 306 30.19 7.90 16.34
N PHE A 307 30.18 7.44 15.10
CA PHE A 307 31.31 7.57 14.15
C PHE A 307 30.96 8.52 12.99
N SER A 308 30.56 9.74 13.30
CA SER A 308 30.66 10.86 12.36
C SER A 308 31.17 12.09 13.10
N GLY A 309 32.50 12.23 13.14
CA GLY A 309 33.19 13.51 13.24
C GLY A 309 33.40 14.10 14.63
N GLN A 310 34.36 13.56 15.39
CA GLN A 310 35.29 14.37 16.19
C GLN A 310 36.62 13.61 16.30
N ILE A 311 37.49 13.81 15.30
CA ILE A 311 38.93 13.59 15.47
C ILE A 311 39.47 14.92 16.01
N PRO A 312 40.00 14.99 17.23
CA PRO A 312 40.61 16.21 17.73
C PRO A 312 41.99 16.36 17.10
N GLY A 313 42.13 17.35 16.21
CA GLY A 313 43.43 17.81 15.72
C GLY A 313 43.63 17.67 14.22
N LEU A 314 43.09 18.63 13.45
CA LEU A 314 43.82 19.27 12.37
C LEU A 314 43.17 20.63 12.07
N GLY A 315 44.02 21.62 11.80
CA GLY A 315 43.72 23.05 11.87
C GLY A 315 42.81 23.62 10.78
N SER A 316 42.42 24.85 11.10
CA SER A 316 41.72 25.87 10.31
C SER A 316 41.94 25.83 8.80
N MET A 317 40.84 25.97 8.05
CA MET A 317 40.75 26.88 6.90
C MET A 317 39.29 27.37 6.81
N GLU A 318 39.10 28.66 7.08
CA GLU A 318 37.95 29.46 6.64
C GLU A 318 37.92 29.54 5.11
N LEU A 319 36.75 29.92 4.57
CA LEU A 319 36.41 30.47 3.25
C LEU A 319 35.04 29.89 2.85
N ASP A 320 34.03 30.59 2.38
CA ASP A 320 33.57 31.99 2.41
C ASP A 320 32.13 31.90 1.87
N ASP A 321 31.26 32.79 2.33
CA ASP A 321 29.92 33.00 1.77
C ASP A 321 30.01 33.33 0.27
N ILE A 322 29.24 32.62 -0.58
CA ILE A 322 28.86 33.11 -1.93
C ILE A 322 27.38 32.80 -2.17
N ASP A 323 26.73 33.86 -2.64
CA ASP A 323 25.31 34.11 -2.82
C ASP A 323 24.53 33.17 -3.77
N THR A 324 23.22 33.23 -3.52
CA THR A 324 22.10 33.00 -4.45
C THR A 324 22.29 33.70 -5.79
N ASP A 325 22.01 33.00 -6.91
CA ASP A 325 21.01 33.40 -7.92
C ASP A 325 21.00 32.43 -9.12
N ASP A 326 19.83 32.36 -9.75
CA ASP A 326 19.53 31.96 -11.14
C ASP A 326 19.81 30.52 -11.62
N ILE A 327 18.72 29.74 -11.77
CA ILE A 327 18.60 28.84 -12.94
C ILE A 327 17.22 29.04 -13.57
N ASP A 328 17.26 29.81 -14.65
CA ASP A 328 16.22 30.00 -15.65
C ASP A 328 16.01 28.75 -16.51
N VAL A 329 14.83 28.73 -17.12
CA VAL A 329 14.25 27.71 -18.00
C VAL A 329 14.75 27.89 -19.44
N GLU A 330 15.19 26.83 -20.12
CA GLU A 330 15.12 26.58 -21.58
C GLU A 330 15.70 25.16 -21.85
N ASP A 331 14.90 24.17 -22.27
CA ASP A 331 14.45 23.80 -23.63
C ASP A 331 15.55 23.26 -24.59
N SER A 332 15.13 22.23 -25.34
CA SER A 332 15.73 21.58 -26.51
C SER A 332 16.75 20.44 -26.30
N GLY A 333 16.51 19.32 -26.99
CA GLY A 333 17.53 18.29 -27.21
C GLY A 333 17.00 16.89 -27.49
N ASP A 334 16.61 16.67 -28.75
CA ASP A 334 16.27 15.39 -29.37
C ASP A 334 17.14 14.19 -28.92
N PHE A 335 16.52 13.03 -28.73
CA PHE A 335 17.20 11.74 -28.86
C PHE A 335 16.42 10.77 -29.75
N VAL A 336 16.93 10.66 -30.97
CA VAL A 336 16.65 9.61 -31.95
C VAL A 336 17.20 8.28 -31.42
N CYS A 337 16.40 7.22 -31.47
CA CYS A 337 16.92 5.84 -31.41
C CYS A 337 16.67 5.15 -32.74
N ALA A 338 17.76 4.67 -33.33
CA ALA A 338 17.79 3.89 -34.54
C ALA A 338 17.34 2.44 -34.30
N LEU A 339 16.49 1.99 -35.23
CA LEU A 339 16.16 0.62 -35.69
C LEU A 339 15.83 -0.47 -34.66
#